data_AF-A0AAV2QAC1-F1
#
_entry.id   AF-A0AAV2QAC1-F1
#
_cell.length_a   1.000
_cell.length_b   1.000
_cell.length_c   1.000
_cell.angle_alpha   90.00
_cell.angle_beta   90.00
_cell.angle_gamma   90.00
#
_symmetry.space_group_name_H-M   'P 1'
#
loop_
_entity.id
_entity.type
_entity.pdbx_description
1 polymer ?
#
loop_
_entity_poly.entity_id
_entity_poly.type
_entity_poly.pdbx_seq_one_letter_code
_entity_poly.pdbx_strand_id
1 'polypeptide(L)'
;GINCLECSKYECNKCKPSLLLQDGQCASECKENFFPDKHAGICYYNIYDPILTIVGPIMATFDSPFPLNGSAIHVLDPDTPLNRLSLAFLETPSNGIIYKVDNGINKEINKGESVSLKEMKEGKIFFQHSPKRSFYGEMKLEAFDGQLYSGAEIVPINIVSQYPTRIVANTPLIIKKGKTKIISSKELTLYDEDNMEDVLISMLTKPKYGNWTINGEAKTVFRIEDLIEGKVLYTHNIATNDSLETTLFQATDGHNIMNFAFRIYIVDDEKSVPVLFKNQGARVISGKKVQLTPDVLQASDVDSDDKNLVFTLLPVIQNPGQGRVVLVIPLPPAPDGFYNDGWTQMDDSHLLRPAT
;
A
#
# COMPACT_ATOMS: atom_id res chain seq x y z
N GLY A 1 -12.77 52.17 41.45
CA GLY A 1 -13.84 51.49 42.22
C GLY A 1 -13.30 50.24 42.87
N ILE A 2 -14.03 49.65 43.84
CA ILE A 2 -13.59 48.50 44.68
C ILE A 2 -13.13 47.27 43.86
N ASN A 3 -13.52 47.19 42.58
CA ASN A 3 -13.28 46.05 41.70
C ASN A 3 -12.16 46.25 40.65
N CYS A 4 -11.58 47.46 40.56
CA CYS A 4 -10.46 47.82 39.68
C CYS A 4 -9.13 47.69 40.44
N LEU A 5 -8.18 46.93 39.91
CA LEU A 5 -6.82 46.80 40.45
C LEU A 5 -5.87 47.88 39.93
N GLU A 6 -5.99 48.25 38.66
CA GLU A 6 -5.20 49.30 38.02
C GLU A 6 -6.13 50.22 37.24
N CYS A 7 -6.08 51.53 37.51
CA CYS A 7 -6.96 52.50 36.86
C CYS A 7 -6.15 53.66 36.27
N SER A 8 -6.59 54.19 35.12
CA SER A 8 -6.05 55.40 34.48
C SER A 8 -7.14 56.46 34.38
N LYS A 9 -6.95 57.59 35.08
CA LYS A 9 -7.95 58.66 35.24
C LYS A 9 -9.31 58.12 35.73
N TYR A 10 -10.23 57.81 34.81
CA TYR A 10 -11.60 57.39 35.05
C TYR A 10 -11.90 55.97 34.55
N GLU A 11 -10.94 55.29 33.93
CA GLU A 11 -11.10 53.96 33.36
C GLU A 11 -10.30 52.93 34.15
N CYS A 12 -10.87 51.74 34.29
CA CYS A 12 -10.19 50.55 34.75
C CYS A 12 -9.34 49.98 33.61
N ASN A 13 -8.10 49.60 33.91
CA ASN A 13 -7.21 48.90 33.00
C ASN A 13 -7.05 47.42 33.38
N LYS A 14 -7.35 47.07 34.64
CA LYS A 14 -7.22 45.70 35.14
C LYS A 14 -8.20 45.43 36.26
N CYS A 15 -9.02 44.40 36.09
CA CYS A 15 -10.02 44.01 37.07
C CYS A 15 -9.49 42.99 38.09
N LYS A 16 -10.16 42.89 39.24
CA LYS A 16 -9.92 41.79 40.20
C LYS A 16 -10.11 40.43 39.52
N PRO A 17 -9.40 39.37 39.96
CA PRO A 17 -9.65 38.01 39.48
C PRO A 17 -11.14 37.68 39.61
N SER A 18 -11.73 37.01 38.61
CA SER A 18 -13.17 36.72 38.41
C SER A 18 -14.03 37.81 37.75
N LEU A 19 -13.51 39.02 37.53
CA LEU A 19 -14.21 40.08 36.80
C LEU A 19 -13.55 40.34 35.44
N LEU A 20 -14.37 40.81 34.49
CA LEU A 20 -14.00 41.06 33.11
C LEU A 20 -13.95 42.56 32.85
N LEU A 21 -12.92 43.02 32.15
CA LEU A 21 -12.82 44.41 31.72
C LEU A 21 -13.64 44.64 30.46
N GLN A 22 -14.58 45.59 30.51
CA GLN A 22 -15.38 46.03 29.37
C GLN A 22 -15.58 47.55 29.43
N ASP A 23 -15.25 48.26 28.35
CA ASP A 23 -15.40 49.72 28.22
C ASP A 23 -14.83 50.51 29.42
N GLY A 24 -13.64 50.11 29.89
CA GLY A 24 -12.99 50.75 31.04
C GLY A 24 -13.66 50.48 32.39
N GLN A 25 -14.53 49.47 32.50
CA GLN A 25 -15.19 49.07 33.74
C GLN A 25 -15.07 47.56 33.99
N CYS A 26 -15.20 47.15 35.26
CA CYS A 26 -15.22 45.74 35.61
C CYS A 26 -16.65 45.24 35.71
N ALA A 27 -16.98 44.22 34.93
CA ALA A 27 -18.27 43.56 34.92
C ALA A 27 -18.10 42.07 35.28
N SER A 28 -19.14 41.47 35.86
CA SER A 28 -19.19 40.02 36.09
C SER A 28 -19.55 39.23 34.83
N GLU A 29 -20.23 39.88 33.89
CA GLU A 29 -20.69 39.33 32.61
C GLU A 29 -20.50 40.38 31.52
N CYS A 30 -20.33 39.92 30.28
CA CYS A 30 -20.19 40.82 29.13
C CYS A 30 -21.56 41.30 28.63
N LYS A 31 -21.60 42.53 28.08
CA LYS A 31 -22.77 43.04 27.34
C LYS A 31 -23.11 42.17 26.12
N GLU A 32 -24.30 42.37 25.57
CA GLU A 32 -24.75 41.73 24.32
C GLU A 32 -23.72 41.88 23.19
N ASN A 33 -23.47 40.80 22.45
CA ASN A 33 -22.43 40.67 21.40
C ASN A 33 -20.98 40.81 21.88
N PHE A 34 -20.75 40.95 23.18
CA PHE A 34 -19.44 40.84 23.78
C PHE A 34 -19.32 39.54 24.57
N PHE A 35 -18.12 39.00 24.60
CA PHE A 35 -17.91 37.69 25.16
C PHE A 35 -16.68 37.61 26.05
N PRO A 36 -16.73 36.73 27.07
CA PRO A 36 -15.70 36.71 28.08
C PRO A 36 -14.47 35.97 27.58
N ASP A 37 -13.32 36.66 27.55
CA ASP A 37 -12.03 36.00 27.67
C ASP A 37 -11.66 35.91 29.14
N LYS A 38 -11.89 34.74 29.75
CA LYS A 38 -11.58 34.52 31.17
C LYS A 38 -10.07 34.43 31.45
N HIS A 39 -9.26 34.13 30.43
CA HIS A 39 -7.80 34.10 30.58
C HIS A 39 -7.21 35.50 30.53
N ALA A 40 -7.65 36.33 29.59
CA ALA A 40 -7.24 37.74 29.52
C ALA A 40 -8.00 38.64 30.50
N GLY A 41 -9.15 38.18 31.03
CA GLY A 41 -9.99 38.96 31.93
C GLY A 41 -10.69 40.12 31.23
N ILE A 42 -11.08 39.96 29.96
CA ILE A 42 -11.68 41.03 29.14
C ILE A 42 -12.96 40.56 28.44
N CYS A 43 -13.81 41.51 28.07
CA CYS A 43 -14.90 41.31 27.12
C CYS A 43 -14.47 41.82 25.74
N TYR A 44 -14.62 41.01 24.71
CA TYR A 44 -14.34 41.39 23.32
C TYR A 44 -15.60 41.24 22.48
N TYR A 45 -15.73 42.08 21.46
CA TYR A 45 -16.87 42.06 20.55
C TYR A 45 -16.71 40.89 19.56
N ASN A 46 -17.75 40.07 19.39
CA ASN A 46 -17.79 38.98 18.42
C ASN A 46 -19.17 38.94 17.78
N ILE A 47 -19.23 39.07 16.45
CA ILE A 47 -20.49 39.03 15.68
C ILE A 47 -20.36 38.22 14.39
N TYR A 48 -19.16 37.86 13.98
CA TYR A 48 -18.92 37.09 12.76
C TYR A 48 -18.69 35.64 13.10
N ASP A 49 -19.38 34.74 12.41
CA ASP A 49 -19.11 33.32 12.50
C ASP A 49 -17.75 33.00 11.85
N PRO A 50 -17.00 32.02 12.40
CA PRO A 50 -15.80 31.52 11.76
C PRO A 50 -16.13 30.97 10.37
N ILE A 51 -15.26 31.22 9.41
CA ILE A 51 -15.37 30.69 8.06
C ILE A 51 -14.40 29.53 7.92
N LEU A 52 -14.94 28.30 7.80
CA LEU A 52 -14.17 27.09 7.48
C LEU A 52 -14.12 26.89 5.96
N THR A 53 -12.93 26.65 5.41
CA THR A 53 -12.72 26.43 3.98
C THR A 53 -11.78 25.24 3.75
N ILE A 54 -12.22 24.30 2.92
CA ILE A 54 -11.44 23.14 2.50
C ILE A 54 -10.90 23.39 1.09
N VAL A 55 -9.59 23.55 0.96
CA VAL A 55 -8.95 23.88 -0.33
C VAL A 55 -8.64 22.66 -1.19
N GLY A 56 -8.74 21.47 -0.62
CA GLY A 56 -8.48 20.20 -1.31
C GLY A 56 -8.44 19.02 -0.34
N PRO A 57 -8.23 17.79 -0.86
CA PRO A 57 -8.05 16.61 -0.02
C PRO A 57 -6.77 16.70 0.80
N ILE A 58 -6.79 16.11 2.00
CA ILE A 58 -5.56 15.80 2.72
C ILE A 58 -4.87 14.65 1.99
N MET A 59 -3.63 14.87 1.56
CA MET A 59 -2.79 13.85 0.93
C MET A 59 -1.79 13.31 1.97
N ALA A 60 -2.19 12.26 2.69
CA ALA A 60 -1.34 11.59 3.67
C ALA A 60 -0.63 10.40 3.03
N THR A 61 0.43 9.89 3.66
CA THR A 61 1.11 8.67 3.18
C THR A 61 0.78 7.48 4.07
N PHE A 62 0.89 6.27 3.52
CA PHE A 62 0.67 5.05 4.30
C PHE A 62 1.61 4.98 5.51
N ASP A 63 1.06 4.53 6.64
CA ASP A 63 1.73 4.29 7.94
C ASP A 63 2.57 5.44 8.52
N SER A 64 2.45 6.66 8.00
CA SER A 64 3.20 7.83 8.48
C SER A 64 2.29 8.89 9.10
N PRO A 65 2.64 9.46 10.26
CA PRO A 65 1.91 10.58 10.82
C PRO A 65 1.89 11.78 9.86
N PHE A 66 0.69 12.25 9.51
CA PHE A 66 0.50 13.42 8.68
C PHE A 66 0.05 14.62 9.51
N PRO A 67 0.89 15.66 9.70
CA PRO A 67 0.51 16.82 10.49
C PRO A 67 -0.60 17.63 9.81
N LEU A 68 -1.68 17.87 10.53
CA LEU A 68 -2.71 18.81 10.11
C LEU A 68 -2.22 20.21 10.49
N ASN A 69 -1.51 20.89 9.59
CA ASN A 69 -0.89 22.20 9.85
C ASN A 69 -1.59 23.38 9.14
N GLY A 70 -2.76 23.14 8.56
CA GLY A 70 -3.51 24.14 7.78
C GLY A 70 -3.17 24.18 6.29
N SER A 71 -2.58 23.12 5.73
CA SER A 71 -2.37 23.01 4.28
C SER A 71 -3.69 22.90 3.51
N ALA A 72 -4.61 22.03 3.97
CA ALA A 72 -5.89 21.76 3.33
C ALA A 72 -7.10 22.40 4.03
N ILE A 73 -6.97 22.68 5.34
CA ILE A 73 -8.05 23.19 6.19
C ILE A 73 -7.70 24.61 6.62
N HIS A 74 -8.51 25.57 6.19
CA HIS A 74 -8.34 26.98 6.52
C HIS A 74 -9.54 27.47 7.33
N VAL A 75 -9.26 28.22 8.39
CA VAL A 75 -10.29 28.90 9.16
C VAL A 75 -9.90 30.36 9.27
N LEU A 76 -10.84 31.24 8.97
CA LEU A 76 -10.68 32.68 9.07
C LEU A 76 -11.84 33.25 9.87
N ASP A 77 -11.51 34.21 10.72
CA ASP A 77 -12.49 34.94 11.50
C ASP A 77 -12.02 36.41 11.62
N PRO A 78 -12.84 37.41 11.25
CA PRO A 78 -12.45 38.81 11.31
C PRO A 78 -12.27 39.39 12.72
N ASP A 79 -12.99 38.89 13.72
CA ASP A 79 -13.02 39.46 15.07
C ASP A 79 -12.50 38.49 16.16
N THR A 80 -12.33 37.21 15.83
CA THR A 80 -11.70 36.22 16.70
C THR A 80 -10.25 35.89 16.30
N PRO A 81 -9.28 36.06 17.21
CA PRO A 81 -7.89 35.69 16.94
C PRO A 81 -7.68 34.16 16.93
N LEU A 82 -6.69 33.72 16.14
CA LEU A 82 -6.37 32.30 15.91
C LEU A 82 -6.27 31.43 17.18
N ASN A 83 -5.70 31.97 18.26
CA ASN A 83 -5.50 31.22 19.51
C ASN A 83 -6.79 30.88 20.25
N ARG A 84 -7.93 31.40 19.80
CA ARG A 84 -9.26 31.17 20.36
C ARG A 84 -10.17 30.36 19.45
N LEU A 85 -9.76 30.21 18.19
CA LEU A 85 -10.45 29.35 17.24
C LEU A 85 -10.09 27.88 17.47
N SER A 86 -11.09 27.03 17.30
CA SER A 86 -10.99 25.58 17.43
C SER A 86 -11.71 24.89 16.27
N LEU A 87 -11.33 23.64 16.00
CA LEU A 87 -12.04 22.73 15.09
C LEU A 87 -12.71 21.64 15.91
N ALA A 88 -14.01 21.46 15.73
CA ALA A 88 -14.76 20.36 16.29
C ALA A 88 -14.90 19.22 15.27
N PHE A 89 -14.65 17.99 15.72
CA PHE A 89 -14.75 16.79 14.90
C PHE A 89 -16.16 16.21 14.99
N LEU A 90 -17.03 16.60 14.06
CA LEU A 90 -18.40 16.08 13.98
C LEU A 90 -18.43 14.60 13.58
N GLU A 91 -17.52 14.19 12.71
CA GLU A 91 -17.20 12.80 12.42
C GLU A 91 -15.68 12.66 12.34
N THR A 92 -15.12 11.61 12.95
CA THR A 92 -13.69 11.28 12.81
C THR A 92 -13.40 10.64 11.45
N PRO A 93 -12.14 10.61 11.00
CA PRO A 93 -11.78 10.01 9.72
C PRO A 93 -12.27 8.57 9.58
N SER A 94 -12.90 8.25 8.44
CA SER A 94 -13.38 6.89 8.15
C SER A 94 -12.25 5.89 7.85
N ASN A 95 -11.04 6.38 7.52
CA ASN A 95 -9.87 5.58 7.17
C ASN A 95 -8.68 5.73 8.14
N GLY A 96 -8.84 6.40 9.28
CA GLY A 96 -7.74 6.59 10.21
C GLY A 96 -8.13 7.24 11.51
N ILE A 97 -7.13 7.72 12.23
CA ILE A 97 -7.27 8.26 13.58
C ILE A 97 -6.60 9.62 13.63
N ILE A 98 -7.22 10.56 14.35
CA ILE A 98 -6.63 11.85 14.67
C ILE A 98 -6.02 11.79 16.06
N TYR A 99 -4.77 12.24 16.16
CA TYR A 99 -4.06 12.34 17.42
C TYR A 99 -3.69 13.79 17.72
N LYS A 100 -3.72 14.11 19.01
CA LYS A 100 -3.13 15.32 19.57
C LYS A 100 -1.93 14.94 20.43
N VAL A 101 -0.78 15.56 20.16
CA VAL A 101 0.41 15.46 21.01
C VAL A 101 0.24 16.39 22.21
N ASP A 102 0.26 15.83 23.41
CA ASP A 102 0.28 16.58 24.67
C ASP A 102 1.40 16.03 25.57
N ASN A 103 2.42 16.85 25.85
CA ASN A 103 3.60 16.48 26.64
C ASN A 103 4.30 15.18 26.19
N GLY A 104 4.34 14.93 24.88
CA GLY A 104 4.94 13.72 24.29
C GLY A 104 4.04 12.48 24.31
N ILE A 105 2.79 12.61 24.77
CA ILE A 105 1.79 11.55 24.74
C ILE A 105 0.80 11.85 23.62
N ASN A 106 0.51 10.85 22.79
CA ASN A 106 -0.50 10.96 21.73
C ASN A 106 -1.87 10.59 22.31
N LYS A 107 -2.77 11.58 22.38
CA LYS A 107 -4.18 11.36 22.74
C LYS A 107 -5.02 11.28 21.46
N GLU A 108 -5.80 10.22 21.32
CA GLU A 108 -6.80 10.09 20.25
C GLU A 108 -7.91 11.13 20.42
N ILE A 109 -8.32 11.74 19.31
CA ILE A 109 -9.43 12.69 19.22
C ILE A 109 -10.67 11.95 18.73
N ASN A 110 -11.71 11.98 19.54
CA ASN A 110 -12.97 11.30 19.29
C ASN A 110 -14.01 12.24 18.68
N LYS A 111 -15.09 11.65 18.17
CA LYS A 111 -16.27 12.38 17.72
C LYS A 111 -16.81 13.30 18.82
N GLY A 112 -17.07 14.56 18.47
CA GLY A 112 -17.55 15.61 19.37
C GLY A 112 -16.43 16.32 20.15
N GLU A 113 -15.18 15.85 20.09
CA GLU A 113 -14.05 16.58 20.66
C GLU A 113 -13.57 17.69 19.71
N SER A 114 -12.84 18.65 20.27
CA SER A 114 -12.29 19.78 19.52
C SER A 114 -10.81 20.00 19.81
N VAL A 115 -10.12 20.65 18.87
CA VAL A 115 -8.71 21.00 18.94
C VAL A 115 -8.51 22.48 18.63
N SER A 116 -7.55 23.14 19.28
CA SER A 116 -7.27 24.55 18.99
C SER A 116 -6.56 24.69 17.65
N LEU A 117 -6.91 25.71 16.86
CA LEU A 117 -6.19 26.03 15.63
C LEU A 117 -4.73 26.43 15.88
N LYS A 118 -4.42 26.98 17.05
CA LYS A 118 -3.02 27.24 17.43
C LYS A 118 -2.24 25.93 17.51
N GLU A 119 -2.78 24.92 18.18
CA GLU A 119 -2.14 23.60 18.30
C GLU A 119 -2.02 22.91 16.94
N MET A 120 -3.04 23.05 16.09
CA MET A 120 -3.01 22.58 14.71
C MET A 120 -1.86 23.23 13.92
N LYS A 121 -1.74 24.57 13.90
CA LYS A 121 -0.65 25.27 13.21
C LYS A 121 0.74 24.98 13.80
N GLU A 122 0.81 24.68 15.10
CA GLU A 122 2.05 24.21 15.76
C GLU A 122 2.41 22.76 15.41
N GLY A 123 1.60 22.05 14.62
CA GLY A 123 1.85 20.67 14.19
C GLY A 123 1.59 19.63 15.28
N LYS A 124 0.83 19.97 16.33
CA LYS A 124 0.49 19.05 17.43
C LYS A 124 -0.66 18.12 17.11
N ILE A 125 -1.40 18.40 16.04
CA ILE A 125 -2.53 17.59 15.58
C ILE A 125 -2.09 16.87 14.31
N PHE A 126 -2.21 15.54 14.29
CA PHE A 126 -1.83 14.75 13.14
C PHE A 126 -2.81 13.61 12.90
N PHE A 127 -2.95 13.25 11.63
CA PHE A 127 -3.69 12.10 11.16
C PHE A 127 -2.76 10.90 11.01
N GLN A 128 -3.22 9.72 11.39
CA GLN A 128 -2.55 8.44 11.13
C GLN A 128 -3.54 7.52 10.41
N HIS A 129 -3.15 6.99 9.26
CA HIS A 129 -3.95 5.98 8.56
C HIS A 129 -4.01 4.68 9.36
N SER A 130 -5.17 4.03 9.35
CA SER A 130 -5.33 2.72 9.99
C SER A 130 -5.05 1.60 8.98
N PRO A 131 -4.17 0.64 9.31
CA PRO A 131 -3.91 -0.50 8.42
C PRO A 131 -5.20 -1.22 8.02
N LYS A 132 -5.27 -1.71 6.77
CA LYS A 132 -6.43 -2.39 6.18
C LYS A 132 -7.71 -1.54 6.04
N ARG A 133 -7.63 -0.22 6.27
CA ARG A 133 -8.70 0.70 5.86
C ARG A 133 -8.44 1.20 4.45
N SER A 134 -9.52 1.50 3.74
CA SER A 134 -9.51 2.16 2.43
C SER A 134 -8.52 3.33 2.39
N PHE A 135 -7.83 3.50 1.26
CA PHE A 135 -6.97 4.66 1.04
C PHE A 135 -7.78 5.94 0.81
N TYR A 136 -9.08 5.81 0.61
CA TYR A 136 -10.02 6.91 0.49
C TYR A 136 -10.89 6.97 1.74
N GLY A 137 -10.89 8.12 2.40
CA GLY A 137 -11.73 8.40 3.55
C GLY A 137 -12.11 9.86 3.64
N GLU A 138 -12.87 10.17 4.67
CA GLU A 138 -13.37 11.52 4.91
C GLU A 138 -13.59 11.72 6.41
N MET A 139 -13.57 12.97 6.84
CA MET A 139 -14.00 13.42 8.16
C MET A 139 -14.90 14.64 8.02
N LYS A 140 -15.67 14.96 9.06
CA LYS A 140 -16.55 16.13 9.05
C LYS A 140 -16.18 17.07 10.18
N LEU A 141 -15.93 18.33 9.84
CA LEU A 141 -15.47 19.36 10.75
C LEU A 141 -16.39 20.57 10.77
N GLU A 142 -16.37 21.31 11.86
CA GLU A 142 -16.85 22.69 11.95
C GLU A 142 -15.84 23.52 12.75
N ALA A 143 -15.72 24.81 12.43
CA ALA A 143 -14.91 25.75 13.21
C ALA A 143 -15.77 26.42 14.28
N PHE A 144 -15.14 26.73 15.41
CA PHE A 144 -15.81 27.32 16.57
C PHE A 144 -14.88 28.30 17.29
N ASP A 145 -15.38 29.49 17.61
CA ASP A 145 -14.65 30.56 18.31
C ASP A 145 -14.90 30.61 19.83
N GLY A 146 -15.73 29.70 20.34
CA GLY A 146 -16.23 29.73 21.72
C GLY A 146 -17.71 30.08 21.84
N GLN A 147 -18.35 30.60 20.79
CA GLN A 147 -19.76 31.01 20.77
C GLN A 147 -20.48 30.69 19.44
N LEU A 148 -19.86 31.06 18.32
CA LEU A 148 -20.38 30.91 16.98
C LEU A 148 -19.67 29.75 16.29
N TYR A 149 -20.43 29.06 15.45
CA TYR A 149 -19.98 27.92 14.68
C TYR A 149 -20.04 28.27 13.21
N SER A 150 -19.05 27.79 12.46
CA SER A 150 -19.10 27.77 11.01
C SER A 150 -20.17 26.80 10.51
N GLY A 151 -20.42 26.82 9.19
CA GLY A 151 -20.99 25.66 8.51
C GLY A 151 -20.07 24.43 8.64
N ALA A 152 -20.67 23.23 8.63
CA ALA A 152 -19.92 21.99 8.68
C ALA A 152 -19.42 21.58 7.29
N GLU A 153 -18.16 21.18 7.20
CA GLU A 153 -17.48 20.80 5.96
C GLU A 153 -16.98 19.35 6.01
N ILE A 154 -17.01 18.69 4.85
CA ILE A 154 -16.42 17.36 4.67
C ILE A 154 -15.00 17.55 4.17
N VAL A 155 -14.04 16.91 4.85
CA VAL A 155 -12.63 16.91 4.48
C VAL A 155 -12.26 15.55 3.91
N PRO A 156 -12.05 15.43 2.59
CA PRO A 156 -11.55 14.19 2.00
C PRO A 156 -10.11 13.92 2.43
N ILE A 157 -9.78 12.65 2.66
CA ILE A 157 -8.46 12.18 3.06
C ILE A 157 -8.06 11.04 2.13
N ASN A 158 -7.02 11.29 1.33
CA ASN A 158 -6.46 10.33 0.40
C ASN A 158 -5.08 9.89 0.88
N ILE A 159 -4.88 8.58 0.93
CA ILE A 159 -3.61 7.96 1.27
C ILE A 159 -2.85 7.67 -0.01
N VAL A 160 -1.61 8.15 -0.08
CA VAL A 160 -0.68 7.85 -1.14
C VAL A 160 0.05 6.56 -0.80
N SER A 161 -0.08 5.56 -1.68
CA SER A 161 0.71 4.32 -1.62
C SER A 161 2.20 4.63 -1.73
N GLN A 162 3.00 4.05 -0.84
CA GLN A 162 4.46 4.16 -0.85
C GLN A 162 5.13 2.92 -1.44
N TYR A 163 4.41 1.80 -1.51
CA TYR A 163 4.96 0.50 -1.91
C TYR A 163 4.31 0.03 -3.21
N PRO A 164 5.05 -0.07 -4.32
CA PRO A 164 4.47 -0.54 -5.56
C PRO A 164 4.19 -2.04 -5.50
N THR A 165 3.10 -2.46 -6.16
CA THR A 165 2.77 -3.87 -6.34
C THR A 165 3.93 -4.65 -6.96
N ARG A 166 4.22 -5.83 -6.41
CA ARG A 166 5.28 -6.74 -6.88
C ARG A 166 4.75 -8.11 -7.28
N ILE A 167 5.42 -8.72 -8.25
CA ILE A 167 5.15 -10.09 -8.69
C ILE A 167 5.96 -11.04 -7.82
N VAL A 168 5.26 -11.92 -7.10
CA VAL A 168 5.86 -12.98 -6.27
C VAL A 168 6.08 -14.24 -7.09
N ALA A 169 5.12 -14.60 -7.95
CA ALA A 169 5.21 -15.73 -8.85
C ALA A 169 4.67 -15.34 -10.24
N ASN A 170 5.40 -15.73 -11.29
CA ASN A 170 4.99 -15.61 -12.69
C ASN A 170 5.56 -16.81 -13.47
N THR A 171 5.10 -17.99 -13.08
CA THR A 171 5.43 -19.25 -13.75
C THR A 171 4.51 -19.40 -14.96
N PRO A 172 5.03 -19.79 -16.14
CA PRO A 172 4.19 -19.93 -17.31
C PRO A 172 3.09 -20.96 -17.11
N LEU A 173 1.94 -20.72 -17.75
CA LEU A 173 0.89 -21.71 -17.88
C LEU A 173 1.31 -22.74 -18.93
N ILE A 174 1.26 -24.03 -18.60
CA ILE A 174 1.34 -25.12 -19.58
C ILE A 174 -0.04 -25.73 -19.70
N ILE A 175 -0.58 -25.79 -20.90
CA ILE A 175 -1.96 -26.23 -21.16
C ILE A 175 -2.05 -27.07 -22.44
N LYS A 176 -2.85 -28.13 -22.37
CA LYS A 176 -3.18 -28.96 -23.53
C LYS A 176 -4.16 -28.24 -24.46
N LYS A 177 -4.02 -28.45 -25.77
CA LYS A 177 -4.96 -27.96 -26.77
C LYS A 177 -6.41 -28.35 -26.41
N GLY A 178 -7.31 -27.38 -26.43
CA GLY A 178 -8.75 -27.60 -26.19
C GLY A 178 -9.15 -27.68 -24.72
N LYS A 179 -8.23 -27.48 -23.77
CA LYS A 179 -8.53 -27.53 -22.33
C LYS A 179 -8.66 -26.13 -21.73
N THR A 180 -9.22 -26.13 -20.52
CA THR A 180 -9.34 -24.97 -19.64
C THR A 180 -8.53 -25.23 -18.37
N LYS A 181 -7.81 -24.22 -17.88
CA LYS A 181 -7.07 -24.30 -16.62
C LYS A 181 -7.29 -23.03 -15.79
N ILE A 182 -7.46 -23.22 -14.49
CA ILE A 182 -7.50 -22.14 -13.50
C ILE A 182 -6.08 -21.62 -13.31
N ILE A 183 -5.91 -20.31 -13.25
CA ILE A 183 -4.64 -19.70 -12.87
C ILE A 183 -4.57 -19.69 -11.35
N SER A 184 -3.67 -20.49 -10.79
CA SER A 184 -3.47 -20.61 -9.35
C SER A 184 -2.29 -19.76 -8.88
N SER A 185 -2.06 -19.75 -7.56
CA SER A 185 -0.89 -19.12 -6.96
C SER A 185 0.44 -19.71 -7.44
N LYS A 186 0.47 -20.94 -8.01
CA LYS A 186 1.67 -21.51 -8.67
C LYS A 186 2.06 -20.72 -9.91
N GLU A 187 1.06 -20.35 -10.72
CA GLU A 187 1.26 -19.64 -11.97
C GLU A 187 1.45 -18.13 -11.75
N LEU A 188 0.56 -17.49 -11.00
CA LEU A 188 0.58 -16.04 -10.81
C LEU A 188 0.24 -15.65 -9.37
N THR A 189 1.15 -14.93 -8.73
CA THR A 189 0.92 -14.30 -7.42
C THR A 189 1.48 -12.88 -7.46
N LEU A 190 0.63 -11.90 -7.12
CA LEU A 190 1.03 -10.53 -6.88
C LEU A 190 0.86 -10.21 -5.39
N TYR A 191 1.63 -9.24 -4.92
CA TYR A 191 1.57 -8.77 -3.55
C TYR A 191 1.76 -7.27 -3.52
N ASP A 192 0.97 -6.61 -2.69
CA ASP A 192 1.14 -5.22 -2.32
C ASP A 192 1.17 -5.13 -0.79
N GLU A 193 2.02 -4.25 -0.26
CA GLU A 193 2.22 -4.12 1.19
C GLU A 193 1.16 -3.23 1.83
N ASP A 194 0.65 -2.24 1.10
CA ASP A 194 -0.14 -1.16 1.69
C ASP A 194 -1.60 -1.11 1.20
N ASN A 195 -1.90 -1.53 -0.03
CA ASN A 195 -3.26 -1.49 -0.58
C ASN A 195 -3.63 -2.68 -1.49
N MET A 196 -3.29 -3.89 -1.07
CA MET A 196 -3.55 -5.13 -1.82
C MET A 196 -4.99 -5.28 -2.37
N GLU A 197 -6.01 -4.84 -1.63
CA GLU A 197 -7.43 -4.94 -2.02
C GLU A 197 -7.84 -4.02 -3.20
N ASP A 198 -7.03 -2.97 -3.44
CA ASP A 198 -7.24 -1.98 -4.50
C ASP A 198 -6.47 -2.34 -5.79
N VAL A 199 -5.65 -3.40 -5.78
CA VAL A 199 -4.86 -3.81 -6.94
C VAL A 199 -5.75 -4.38 -8.03
N LEU A 200 -5.75 -3.72 -9.18
CA LEU A 200 -6.44 -4.14 -10.40
C LEU A 200 -5.44 -4.66 -11.42
N ILE A 201 -5.74 -5.84 -11.99
CA ILE A 201 -4.96 -6.47 -13.04
C ILE A 201 -5.76 -6.41 -14.33
N SER A 202 -5.24 -5.69 -15.31
CA SER A 202 -5.86 -5.44 -16.61
C SER A 202 -5.09 -6.12 -17.72
N MET A 203 -5.80 -6.79 -18.62
CA MET A 203 -5.23 -7.38 -19.82
C MET A 203 -5.04 -6.31 -20.89
N LEU A 204 -3.78 -6.05 -21.27
CA LEU A 204 -3.44 -5.09 -22.31
C LEU A 204 -3.52 -5.67 -23.72
N THR A 205 -3.23 -6.97 -23.87
CA THR A 205 -3.29 -7.67 -25.15
C THR A 205 -4.20 -8.89 -25.04
N LYS A 206 -5.14 -9.05 -25.97
CA LYS A 206 -5.94 -10.28 -26.03
C LYS A 206 -5.04 -11.49 -26.38
N PRO A 207 -5.29 -12.67 -25.78
CA PRO A 207 -4.63 -13.91 -26.20
C PRO A 207 -4.93 -14.20 -27.67
N LYS A 208 -3.99 -14.87 -28.34
CA LYS A 208 -4.10 -15.20 -29.77
C LYS A 208 -4.80 -16.54 -29.99
N TYR A 209 -4.63 -17.51 -29.09
CA TYR A 209 -5.11 -18.89 -29.29
C TYR A 209 -6.11 -19.38 -28.24
N GLY A 210 -6.54 -18.49 -27.36
CA GLY A 210 -7.50 -18.81 -26.31
C GLY A 210 -8.34 -17.62 -25.90
N ASN A 211 -9.02 -17.77 -24.78
CA ASN A 211 -9.70 -16.68 -24.09
C ASN A 211 -9.51 -16.82 -22.57
N TRP A 212 -9.49 -15.67 -21.91
CA TRP A 212 -9.55 -15.61 -20.46
C TRP A 212 -11.00 -15.41 -20.03
N THR A 213 -11.37 -16.03 -18.92
CA THR A 213 -12.63 -15.78 -18.24
C THR A 213 -12.38 -15.49 -16.77
N ILE A 214 -13.17 -14.57 -16.22
CA ILE A 214 -13.11 -14.18 -14.82
C ILE A 214 -14.51 -14.35 -14.26
N ASN A 215 -14.64 -15.23 -13.28
CA ASN A 215 -15.92 -15.64 -12.70
C ASN A 215 -16.91 -16.12 -13.79
N GLY A 216 -16.41 -16.84 -14.78
CA GLY A 216 -17.20 -17.37 -15.91
C GLY A 216 -17.51 -16.37 -17.04
N GLU A 217 -17.14 -15.10 -16.89
CA GLU A 217 -17.43 -14.05 -17.87
C GLU A 217 -16.17 -13.62 -18.64
N ALA A 218 -16.33 -13.21 -19.90
CA ALA A 218 -15.23 -12.68 -20.71
C ALA A 218 -14.89 -11.23 -20.29
N LYS A 219 -14.16 -11.10 -19.17
CA LYS A 219 -13.65 -9.81 -18.66
C LYS A 219 -12.17 -9.65 -18.97
N THR A 220 -11.70 -8.41 -19.00
CA THR A 220 -10.29 -8.07 -19.19
C THR A 220 -9.65 -7.47 -17.94
N VAL A 221 -10.41 -7.32 -16.85
CA VAL A 221 -9.94 -6.75 -15.58
C VAL A 221 -10.39 -7.67 -14.44
N PHE A 222 -9.50 -7.91 -13.48
CA PHE A 222 -9.76 -8.72 -12.29
C PHE A 222 -8.88 -8.25 -11.11
N ARG A 223 -9.23 -8.66 -9.89
CA ARG A 223 -8.47 -8.34 -8.69
C ARG A 223 -7.56 -9.49 -8.26
N ILE A 224 -6.68 -9.24 -7.28
CA ILE A 224 -5.90 -10.32 -6.67
C ILE A 224 -6.82 -11.35 -6.00
N GLU A 225 -7.94 -10.93 -5.41
CA GLU A 225 -8.90 -11.86 -4.79
C GLU A 225 -9.48 -12.85 -5.80
N ASP A 226 -9.72 -12.43 -7.05
CA ASP A 226 -10.21 -13.34 -8.11
C ASP A 226 -9.19 -14.44 -8.43
N LEU A 227 -7.89 -14.17 -8.33
CA LEU A 227 -6.83 -15.18 -8.47
C LEU A 227 -6.84 -16.14 -7.27
N ILE A 228 -6.91 -15.60 -6.05
CA ILE A 228 -6.91 -16.38 -4.80
C ILE A 228 -8.12 -17.33 -4.75
N GLU A 229 -9.28 -16.86 -5.19
CA GLU A 229 -10.52 -17.62 -5.23
C GLU A 229 -10.64 -18.55 -6.45
N GLY A 230 -9.62 -18.59 -7.32
CA GLY A 230 -9.59 -19.48 -8.49
C GLY A 230 -10.60 -19.12 -9.57
N LYS A 231 -11.02 -17.85 -9.65
CA LYS A 231 -12.02 -17.35 -10.60
C LYS A 231 -11.44 -16.98 -11.96
N VAL A 232 -10.11 -16.90 -12.08
CA VAL A 232 -9.42 -16.55 -13.33
C VAL A 232 -9.04 -17.83 -14.06
N LEU A 233 -9.60 -18.03 -15.26
CA LEU A 233 -9.34 -19.21 -16.09
C LEU A 233 -8.84 -18.77 -17.46
N TYR A 234 -8.00 -19.62 -18.04
CA TYR A 234 -7.64 -19.56 -19.45
C TYR A 234 -8.11 -20.83 -20.16
N THR A 235 -8.76 -20.65 -21.30
CA THR A 235 -9.21 -21.73 -22.18
C THR A 235 -8.49 -21.61 -23.52
N HIS A 236 -7.79 -22.67 -23.92
CA HIS A 236 -7.26 -22.78 -25.28
C HIS A 236 -8.35 -23.32 -26.20
N ASN A 237 -8.86 -22.51 -27.13
CA ASN A 237 -9.99 -22.89 -28.00
C ASN A 237 -9.78 -22.62 -29.49
N ILE A 238 -8.64 -22.09 -29.91
CA ILE A 238 -8.32 -21.85 -31.33
C ILE A 238 -7.24 -22.83 -31.76
N ALA A 239 -7.48 -23.55 -32.87
CA ALA A 239 -6.49 -24.47 -33.41
C ALA A 239 -5.23 -23.73 -33.88
N THR A 240 -4.06 -24.18 -33.44
CA THR A 240 -2.77 -23.58 -33.79
C THR A 240 -1.64 -24.62 -33.79
N ASN A 241 -0.59 -24.31 -34.55
CA ASN A 241 0.70 -25.02 -34.50
C ASN A 241 1.73 -24.29 -33.64
N ASP A 242 1.44 -23.07 -33.19
CA ASP A 242 2.31 -22.35 -32.28
C ASP A 242 2.23 -22.97 -30.88
N SER A 243 3.39 -23.18 -30.28
CA SER A 243 3.52 -23.80 -28.95
C SER A 243 3.60 -22.77 -27.82
N LEU A 244 3.57 -21.48 -28.14
CA LEU A 244 3.72 -20.39 -27.17
C LEU A 244 2.86 -19.20 -27.58
N GLU A 245 2.12 -18.67 -26.63
CA GLU A 245 1.59 -17.32 -26.71
C GLU A 245 1.91 -16.52 -25.44
N THR A 246 1.65 -15.23 -25.49
CA THR A 246 1.92 -14.32 -24.37
C THR A 246 0.78 -13.34 -24.24
N THR A 247 0.28 -13.19 -23.02
CA THR A 247 -0.66 -12.13 -22.64
C THR A 247 0.11 -11.07 -21.86
N LEU A 248 0.03 -9.81 -22.29
CA LEU A 248 0.55 -8.67 -21.55
C LEU A 248 -0.52 -8.19 -20.57
N PHE A 249 -0.18 -8.15 -19.29
CA PHE A 249 -0.99 -7.60 -18.22
C PHE A 249 -0.39 -6.30 -17.68
N GLN A 250 -1.25 -5.50 -17.06
CA GLN A 250 -0.90 -4.33 -16.27
C GLN A 250 -1.52 -4.48 -14.88
N ALA A 251 -0.71 -4.41 -13.84
CA ALA A 251 -1.19 -4.24 -12.47
C ALA A 251 -1.11 -2.76 -12.10
N THR A 252 -2.15 -2.27 -11.44
CA THR A 252 -2.20 -0.92 -10.86
C THR A 252 -2.82 -0.96 -9.48
N ASP A 253 -2.21 -0.26 -8.54
CA ASP A 253 -2.72 -0.04 -7.18
C ASP A 253 -3.43 1.33 -7.06
N GLY A 254 -3.65 2.01 -8.19
CA GLY A 254 -4.18 3.37 -8.28
C GLY A 254 -3.12 4.48 -8.24
N HIS A 255 -1.91 4.17 -7.76
CA HIS A 255 -0.79 5.11 -7.60
C HIS A 255 0.43 4.69 -8.45
N ASN A 256 0.73 3.41 -8.48
CA ASN A 256 1.82 2.78 -9.22
C ASN A 256 1.26 1.83 -10.28
N ILE A 257 2.02 1.67 -11.36
CA ILE A 257 1.65 0.81 -12.48
C ILE A 257 2.86 -0.06 -12.84
N MET A 258 2.62 -1.36 -13.04
CA MET A 258 3.59 -2.25 -13.66
C MET A 258 2.98 -3.10 -14.77
N ASN A 259 3.76 -3.32 -15.83
CA ASN A 259 3.38 -4.22 -16.92
C ASN A 259 4.18 -5.52 -16.81
N PHE A 260 3.54 -6.65 -17.07
CA PHE A 260 4.22 -7.95 -17.08
C PHE A 260 3.65 -8.88 -18.13
N ALA A 261 4.53 -9.71 -18.69
CA ALA A 261 4.18 -10.73 -19.67
C ALA A 261 3.89 -12.05 -18.93
N PHE A 262 2.74 -12.64 -19.24
CA PHE A 262 2.36 -13.98 -18.81
C PHE A 262 2.43 -14.94 -20.01
N ARG A 263 3.30 -15.94 -19.92
CA ARG A 263 3.56 -16.90 -21.00
C ARG A 263 2.67 -18.12 -20.88
N ILE A 264 2.16 -18.59 -22.01
CA ILE A 264 1.28 -19.75 -22.10
C ILE A 264 1.87 -20.71 -23.13
N TYR A 265 2.34 -21.87 -22.66
CA TYR A 265 2.81 -22.95 -23.52
C TYR A 265 1.66 -23.89 -23.84
N ILE A 266 1.48 -24.13 -25.14
CA ILE A 266 0.43 -24.95 -25.71
C ILE A 266 1.06 -26.27 -26.11
N VAL A 267 0.58 -27.36 -25.52
CA VAL A 267 1.04 -28.73 -25.80
C VAL A 267 -0.08 -29.56 -26.43
N ASP A 268 0.29 -30.57 -27.20
CA ASP A 268 -0.70 -31.48 -27.79
C ASP A 268 -1.45 -32.28 -26.71
N ASP A 269 -2.72 -32.59 -26.97
CA ASP A 269 -3.57 -33.30 -26.00
C ASP A 269 -3.12 -34.77 -25.83
N GLU A 270 -2.78 -35.42 -26.96
CA GLU A 270 -2.43 -36.85 -27.03
C GLU A 270 -0.94 -37.16 -26.85
N LYS A 271 -0.06 -36.21 -27.16
CA LYS A 271 1.41 -36.39 -27.16
C LYS A 271 2.09 -35.16 -26.58
N SER A 272 1.72 -34.83 -25.34
CA SER A 272 2.41 -33.75 -24.62
C SER A 272 3.86 -34.15 -24.34
N VAL A 273 4.76 -33.17 -24.34
CA VAL A 273 6.18 -33.34 -24.00
C VAL A 273 6.55 -32.32 -22.93
N PRO A 274 7.54 -32.62 -22.07
CA PRO A 274 8.01 -31.66 -21.08
C PRO A 274 8.45 -30.35 -21.72
N VAL A 275 8.03 -29.24 -21.13
CA VAL A 275 8.34 -27.89 -21.61
C VAL A 275 9.48 -27.31 -20.78
N LEU A 276 10.63 -27.07 -21.43
CA LEU A 276 11.72 -26.29 -20.86
C LEU A 276 11.41 -24.79 -20.99
N PHE A 277 10.99 -24.15 -19.91
CA PHE A 277 10.57 -22.74 -19.93
C PHE A 277 11.57 -21.77 -19.27
N LYS A 278 12.54 -22.30 -18.50
CA LYS A 278 13.63 -21.50 -17.93
C LYS A 278 14.96 -22.18 -18.20
N ASN A 279 15.85 -21.45 -18.86
CA ASN A 279 17.23 -21.86 -19.15
C ASN A 279 18.12 -20.61 -19.21
N GLN A 280 18.39 -20.01 -18.05
CA GLN A 280 19.13 -18.74 -17.94
C GLN A 280 20.65 -18.93 -17.97
N GLY A 281 21.12 -20.18 -17.88
CA GLY A 281 22.52 -20.50 -17.66
C GLY A 281 23.00 -20.13 -16.26
N ALA A 282 24.23 -20.51 -15.93
CA ALA A 282 24.85 -20.20 -14.64
C ALA A 282 26.18 -19.48 -14.85
N ARG A 283 26.47 -18.49 -13.99
CA ARG A 283 27.77 -17.82 -13.97
C ARG A 283 28.67 -18.51 -12.95
N VAL A 284 29.85 -18.91 -13.38
CA VAL A 284 30.81 -19.64 -12.56
C VAL A 284 32.16 -18.91 -12.57
N ILE A 285 32.77 -18.78 -11.40
CA ILE A 285 34.14 -18.27 -11.27
C ILE A 285 35.09 -19.37 -11.74
N SER A 286 36.12 -19.02 -12.52
CA SER A 286 37.09 -20.00 -13.01
C SER A 286 37.65 -20.86 -11.86
N GLY A 287 37.64 -22.18 -12.06
CA GLY A 287 38.08 -23.17 -11.06
C GLY A 287 37.09 -23.42 -9.90
N LYS A 288 35.92 -22.79 -9.88
CA LYS A 288 34.86 -23.03 -8.90
C LYS A 288 33.69 -23.81 -9.50
N LYS A 289 32.76 -24.25 -8.63
CA LYS A 289 31.51 -24.93 -9.00
C LYS A 289 30.34 -24.00 -8.68
N VAL A 290 29.26 -24.11 -9.45
CA VAL A 290 27.98 -23.46 -9.17
C VAL A 290 26.90 -24.52 -9.27
N GLN A 291 25.96 -24.52 -8.33
CA GLN A 291 24.82 -25.44 -8.35
C GLN A 291 23.80 -24.96 -9.38
N LEU A 292 23.29 -25.86 -10.21
CA LEU A 292 22.13 -25.58 -11.05
C LEU A 292 20.88 -25.71 -10.17
N THR A 293 20.19 -24.58 -9.95
CA THR A 293 18.95 -24.51 -9.15
C THR A 293 17.75 -24.24 -10.06
N PRO A 294 16.51 -24.38 -9.55
CA PRO A 294 15.31 -23.92 -10.24
C PRO A 294 15.32 -22.42 -10.59
N ASP A 295 16.24 -21.63 -10.05
CA ASP A 295 16.40 -20.23 -10.45
C ASP A 295 16.96 -20.09 -11.87
N VAL A 296 17.76 -21.05 -12.33
CA VAL A 296 18.43 -21.00 -13.64
C VAL A 296 17.90 -22.00 -14.65
N LEU A 297 17.34 -23.12 -14.21
CA LEU A 297 16.85 -24.19 -15.08
C LEU A 297 15.53 -24.77 -14.56
N GLN A 298 14.46 -24.70 -15.36
CA GLN A 298 13.15 -25.27 -15.03
C GLN A 298 12.46 -25.82 -16.27
N ALA A 299 11.89 -27.00 -16.09
CA ALA A 299 10.95 -27.61 -17.00
C ALA A 299 9.73 -28.07 -16.21
N SER A 300 8.61 -28.21 -16.89
CA SER A 300 7.40 -28.81 -16.32
C SER A 300 6.67 -29.58 -17.39
N ASP A 301 5.96 -30.62 -16.97
CA ASP A 301 5.17 -31.46 -17.84
C ASP A 301 3.72 -31.47 -17.35
N VAL A 302 2.77 -31.48 -18.29
CA VAL A 302 1.35 -31.40 -17.94
C VAL A 302 0.79 -32.74 -17.47
N ASP A 303 1.47 -33.85 -17.81
CA ASP A 303 1.03 -35.22 -17.55
C ASP A 303 1.78 -35.89 -16.39
N SER A 304 2.84 -35.27 -15.87
CA SER A 304 3.68 -35.83 -14.80
C SER A 304 4.15 -34.76 -13.81
N ASP A 305 4.52 -35.20 -12.60
CA ASP A 305 5.07 -34.33 -11.56
C ASP A 305 6.49 -33.86 -11.96
N ASP A 306 6.76 -32.56 -11.79
CA ASP A 306 8.04 -31.91 -12.08
C ASP A 306 9.24 -32.66 -11.44
N LYS A 307 9.05 -33.34 -10.29
CA LYS A 307 10.10 -34.12 -9.61
C LYS A 307 10.57 -35.37 -10.36
N ASN A 308 9.75 -35.87 -11.29
CA ASN A 308 10.05 -37.05 -12.09
C ASN A 308 10.75 -36.70 -13.41
N LEU A 309 10.93 -35.40 -13.70
CA LEU A 309 11.57 -34.96 -14.93
C LEU A 309 13.07 -35.20 -14.87
N VAL A 310 13.60 -35.78 -15.96
CA VAL A 310 15.03 -36.05 -16.13
C VAL A 310 15.59 -35.08 -17.16
N PHE A 311 16.59 -34.30 -16.74
CA PHE A 311 17.36 -33.44 -17.65
C PHE A 311 18.51 -34.25 -18.25
N THR A 312 18.46 -34.51 -19.55
CA THR A 312 19.54 -35.18 -20.27
C THR A 312 20.48 -34.17 -20.91
N LEU A 313 21.78 -34.27 -20.59
CA LEU A 313 22.82 -33.50 -21.26
C LEU A 313 23.12 -34.10 -22.64
N LEU A 314 22.97 -33.31 -23.70
CA LEU A 314 23.34 -33.74 -25.05
C LEU A 314 24.86 -33.69 -25.25
N PRO A 315 25.43 -34.57 -26.11
CA PRO A 315 26.87 -34.70 -26.30
C PRO A 315 27.61 -33.38 -26.64
N VAL A 316 28.79 -33.22 -26.05
CA VAL A 316 29.63 -31.99 -26.01
C VAL A 316 30.10 -31.48 -27.38
N ILE A 317 29.94 -32.25 -28.47
CA ILE A 317 30.30 -31.83 -29.84
C ILE A 317 29.54 -30.54 -30.25
N GLN A 318 28.41 -30.23 -29.59
CA GLN A 318 27.63 -29.01 -29.81
C GLN A 318 27.74 -27.96 -28.67
N ASN A 319 28.58 -28.21 -27.64
CA ASN A 319 28.66 -27.35 -26.45
C ASN A 319 30.13 -27.11 -26.04
N PRO A 320 30.87 -26.23 -26.75
CA PRO A 320 32.32 -26.02 -26.59
C PRO A 320 32.69 -25.23 -25.31
N GLY A 321 31.87 -25.31 -24.26
CA GLY A 321 31.98 -24.49 -23.06
C GLY A 321 33.28 -24.74 -22.27
N GLN A 322 33.80 -23.69 -21.63
CA GLN A 322 35.01 -23.66 -20.81
C GLN A 322 34.87 -24.41 -19.46
N GLY A 323 34.07 -25.48 -19.39
CA GLY A 323 33.75 -26.19 -18.15
C GLY A 323 32.99 -27.51 -18.38
N ARG A 324 32.70 -28.23 -17.29
CA ARG A 324 31.95 -29.50 -17.30
C ARG A 324 30.82 -29.47 -16.27
N VAL A 325 29.71 -30.12 -16.60
CA VAL A 325 28.64 -30.40 -15.63
C VAL A 325 28.98 -31.70 -14.92
N VAL A 326 28.88 -31.71 -13.59
CA VAL A 326 29.14 -32.90 -12.76
C VAL A 326 27.95 -33.14 -11.84
N LEU A 327 27.56 -34.40 -11.69
CA LEU A 327 26.56 -34.80 -10.71
C LEU A 327 27.23 -34.95 -9.34
N VAL A 328 26.66 -34.35 -8.31
CA VAL A 328 27.24 -34.32 -6.96
C VAL A 328 26.20 -34.70 -5.90
N ILE A 329 26.66 -35.31 -4.80
CA ILE A 329 25.90 -35.56 -3.57
C ILE A 329 26.30 -34.51 -2.53
N PRO A 330 25.36 -33.84 -1.84
CA PRO A 330 25.69 -32.95 -0.74
C PRO A 330 26.32 -33.73 0.42
N LEU A 331 27.43 -33.24 0.95
CA LEU A 331 28.09 -33.77 2.13
C LEU A 331 27.66 -32.99 3.37
N PRO A 332 27.61 -33.63 4.55
CA PRO A 332 27.43 -32.91 5.81
C PRO A 332 28.61 -31.95 6.07
N PRO A 333 28.43 -30.93 6.93
CA PRO A 333 29.50 -30.01 7.31
C PRO A 333 30.74 -30.76 7.80
N ALA A 334 31.93 -30.33 7.36
CA ALA A 334 33.18 -30.92 7.82
C ALA A 334 33.41 -30.63 9.32
N PRO A 335 33.94 -31.59 10.09
CA PRO A 335 34.42 -31.34 11.45
C PRO A 335 35.52 -30.27 11.48
N ASP A 336 35.70 -29.61 12.62
CA ASP A 336 36.73 -28.59 12.81
C ASP A 336 38.11 -29.08 12.39
N GLY A 337 38.78 -28.32 11.51
CA GLY A 337 40.10 -28.65 10.97
C GLY A 337 40.10 -29.41 9.64
N PHE A 338 38.94 -29.84 9.14
CA PHE A 338 38.80 -30.47 7.82
C PHE A 338 38.09 -29.54 6.84
N TYR A 339 38.57 -29.48 5.60
CA TYR A 339 37.89 -28.77 4.52
C TYR A 339 37.17 -29.78 3.64
N ASN A 340 35.85 -29.66 3.53
CA ASN A 340 35.09 -30.19 2.40
C ASN A 340 34.44 -29.03 1.65
N ASP A 341 34.28 -29.14 0.34
CA ASP A 341 33.58 -28.13 -0.47
C ASP A 341 32.05 -28.29 -0.39
N GLY A 342 31.55 -29.14 0.53
CA GLY A 342 30.14 -29.46 0.73
C GLY A 342 29.58 -30.52 -0.22
N TRP A 343 30.39 -31.10 -1.12
CA TRP A 343 29.89 -32.01 -2.16
C TRP A 343 30.86 -33.15 -2.47
N THR A 344 30.35 -34.32 -2.83
CA THR A 344 31.16 -35.37 -3.47
C THR A 344 30.64 -35.68 -4.86
N GLN A 345 31.54 -35.81 -5.84
CA GLN A 345 31.14 -36.13 -7.22
C GLN A 345 30.71 -37.60 -7.28
N MET A 346 29.53 -37.86 -7.87
CA MET A 346 29.13 -39.23 -8.18
C MET A 346 29.95 -39.75 -9.36
N ASP A 347 30.25 -41.05 -9.36
CA ASP A 347 30.91 -41.65 -10.51
C ASP A 347 30.04 -41.56 -11.77
N ASP A 348 30.69 -41.56 -12.93
CA ASP A 348 30.00 -41.39 -14.22
C ASP A 348 29.11 -42.60 -14.57
N SER A 349 29.16 -43.70 -13.81
CA SER A 349 28.34 -44.89 -14.05
C SER A 349 26.86 -44.68 -13.70
N HIS A 350 26.57 -43.64 -12.92
CA HIS A 350 25.20 -43.21 -12.58
C HIS A 350 24.58 -42.27 -13.61
N LEU A 351 25.36 -41.64 -14.49
CA LEU A 351 24.87 -40.72 -15.53
C LEU A 351 24.23 -41.46 -16.73
N LEU A 352 24.42 -42.78 -16.82
CA LEU A 352 23.96 -43.62 -17.95
C LEU A 352 22.76 -44.50 -17.63
N ARG A 353 22.23 -44.45 -16.41
CA ARG A 353 21.05 -45.25 -16.05
C ARG A 353 19.79 -44.43 -16.35
N PRO A 354 18.84 -44.97 -17.14
CA PRO A 354 17.50 -44.41 -17.17
C PRO A 354 16.98 -44.38 -15.74
N ALA A 355 16.46 -43.25 -15.28
CA ALA A 355 15.70 -43.23 -14.04
C ALA A 355 14.51 -44.19 -14.22
N THR A 356 14.47 -45.23 -13.39
CA THR A 356 13.37 -46.21 -13.32
C THR A 356 12.12 -45.60 -12.72
#